data_AF-A0A942XU50-F1
#
_entry.id   AF-A0A942XU50-F1
#
_cell.length_a   1.000
_cell.length_b   1.000
_cell.length_c   1.000
_cell.angle_alpha   90.00
_cell.angle_beta   90.00
_cell.angle_gamma   90.00
#
_symmetry.space_group_name_H-M   'P 1'
#
loop_
_entity.id
_entity.type
_entity.pdbx_description
1 polymer ?
#
loop_
_entity_poly.entity_id
_entity_poly.type
_entity_poly.pdbx_seq_one_letter_code
_entity_poly.pdbx_strand_id
1 'polypeptide(L)'
;MKRFILILVALLVVATGFAQPKKVNLDIKALKELVGTADRVKMNEVLKYQSTLDSGEDVFQGFNEYEQLLLAYRCRFNKNEILWNIEFGTPYPFGYHLDLTVEHGVKPYVKENPYEGLPTFFKYKWDGREIIIDCMKQTVIVSKPDAR
;
A
#
# COMPACT_ATOMS: atom_id res chain seq x y z
N MET A 1 -31.96 -17.63 -41.35
CA MET A 1 -30.66 -17.82 -40.68
C MET A 1 -29.88 -16.50 -40.58
N LYS A 2 -30.33 -15.54 -39.74
CA LYS A 2 -29.62 -14.26 -39.50
C LYS A 2 -29.93 -13.62 -38.13
N ARG A 3 -30.67 -14.31 -37.25
CA ARG A 3 -31.11 -13.78 -35.95
C ARG A 3 -30.44 -14.44 -34.73
N PHE A 4 -29.62 -15.48 -34.94
CA PHE A 4 -28.98 -16.21 -33.84
C PHE A 4 -27.54 -15.76 -33.50
N ILE A 5 -26.95 -14.87 -34.29
CA ILE A 5 -25.56 -14.42 -34.07
C ILE A 5 -25.49 -13.27 -33.05
N LEU A 6 -26.55 -12.48 -32.88
CA LEU A 6 -26.55 -11.31 -31.99
C LEU A 6 -26.56 -11.67 -30.50
N ILE A 7 -27.05 -12.85 -30.12
CA ILE A 7 -27.07 -13.29 -28.72
C ILE A 7 -25.68 -13.81 -28.28
N LEU A 8 -24.89 -14.37 -29.21
CA LEU A 8 -23.54 -14.83 -28.89
C LEU A 8 -22.57 -13.68 -28.61
N VAL A 9 -22.77 -12.51 -29.23
CA VAL A 9 -21.89 -11.35 -29.02
C VAL A 9 -22.22 -10.64 -27.69
N ALA A 10 -23.48 -10.65 -27.24
CA ALA A 10 -23.87 -10.07 -25.95
C ALA A 10 -23.34 -10.88 -24.74
N LEU A 11 -23.11 -12.19 -24.90
CA LEU A 11 -22.50 -13.05 -23.88
C LEU A 11 -20.97 -12.94 -23.83
N LEU A 12 -20.31 -12.42 -24.87
CA LEU A 12 -18.86 -12.24 -24.90
C LEU A 12 -18.38 -10.95 -24.22
N VAL A 13 -19.27 -9.98 -23.92
CA VAL A 13 -18.87 -8.67 -23.36
C VAL A 13 -18.79 -8.68 -21.82
N VAL A 14 -19.23 -9.75 -21.15
CA VAL A 14 -19.15 -9.87 -19.67
C VAL A 14 -17.91 -10.67 -19.22
N ALA A 15 -17.10 -11.17 -20.15
CA ALA A 15 -15.90 -11.94 -19.86
C ALA A 15 -14.60 -11.13 -20.00
N THR A 16 -14.65 -9.80 -19.97
CA THR A 16 -13.47 -9.04 -19.50
C THR A 16 -13.37 -9.32 -18.01
N GLY A 17 -12.68 -10.41 -17.67
CA GLY A 17 -12.39 -10.79 -16.32
C GLY A 17 -11.79 -9.61 -15.56
N PHE A 18 -12.64 -8.91 -14.80
CA PHE A 18 -12.20 -8.19 -13.63
C PHE A 18 -11.65 -9.28 -12.70
N ALA A 19 -10.40 -9.68 -12.95
CA ALA A 19 -9.65 -10.54 -12.07
C ALA A 19 -9.79 -9.89 -10.70
N GLN A 20 -10.48 -10.59 -9.79
CA GLN A 20 -10.73 -10.07 -8.45
C GLN A 20 -9.38 -9.60 -7.89
N PRO A 21 -9.33 -8.41 -7.28
CA PRO A 21 -8.08 -7.91 -6.74
C PRO A 21 -7.48 -8.96 -5.81
N LYS A 22 -6.18 -9.19 -5.95
CA LYS A 22 -5.49 -10.17 -5.12
C LYS A 22 -5.70 -9.77 -3.65
N LYS A 23 -6.28 -10.69 -2.87
CA LYS A 23 -6.42 -10.53 -1.43
C LYS A 23 -5.06 -10.70 -0.77
N VAL A 24 -4.70 -9.76 0.08
CA VAL A 24 -3.43 -9.76 0.81
C VAL A 24 -3.64 -9.24 2.22
N ASN A 25 -2.98 -9.88 3.18
CA ASN A 25 -2.86 -9.32 4.51
C ASN A 25 -1.59 -8.45 4.57
N LEU A 26 -1.74 -7.15 4.33
CA LEU A 26 -0.66 -6.16 4.40
C LEU A 26 -0.91 -5.21 5.56
N ASP A 27 -0.63 -5.70 6.76
CA ASP A 27 -0.47 -4.89 7.97
C ASP A 27 0.87 -4.11 7.94
N ILE A 28 1.12 -3.29 8.96
CA ILE A 28 2.32 -2.45 8.99
C ILE A 28 3.61 -3.26 9.11
N LYS A 29 3.55 -4.45 9.72
CA LYS A 29 4.69 -5.36 9.85
C LYS A 29 5.08 -5.94 8.50
N ALA A 30 4.11 -6.46 7.75
CA ALA A 30 4.32 -7.01 6.41
C ALA A 30 4.87 -5.93 5.45
N LEU A 31 4.31 -4.72 5.49
CA LEU A 31 4.80 -3.58 4.71
C LEU A 31 6.26 -3.23 5.05
N LYS A 32 6.62 -3.18 6.33
CA LYS A 32 8.01 -2.99 6.78
C LYS A 32 8.95 -4.08 6.27
N GLU A 33 8.52 -5.34 6.28
CA GLU A 33 9.33 -6.48 5.85
C GLU A 33 9.63 -6.44 4.35
N LEU A 34 8.68 -5.98 3.53
CA LEU A 34 8.88 -5.76 2.08
C LEU A 34 9.87 -4.62 1.80
N VAL A 35 9.81 -3.53 2.58
CA VAL A 35 10.68 -2.38 2.37
C VAL A 35 12.13 -2.73 2.70
N GLY A 36 12.99 -2.58 1.68
CA GLY A 36 14.40 -2.90 1.71
C GLY A 36 14.75 -4.34 1.34
N THR A 37 13.77 -5.14 0.90
CA THR A 37 13.95 -6.55 0.52
C THR A 37 13.28 -6.92 -0.80
N ALA A 38 12.06 -6.44 -1.05
CA ALA A 38 11.28 -6.79 -2.23
C ALA A 38 11.78 -6.04 -3.46
N ASP A 39 11.82 -6.72 -4.61
CA ASP A 39 11.97 -6.11 -5.92
C ASP A 39 10.60 -5.95 -6.62
N ARG A 40 10.59 -5.44 -7.86
CA ARG A 40 9.37 -5.28 -8.66
C ARG A 40 8.63 -6.59 -8.91
N VAL A 41 9.36 -7.68 -9.15
CA VAL A 41 8.78 -9.00 -9.39
C VAL A 41 8.04 -9.46 -8.14
N LYS A 42 8.70 -9.35 -6.98
CA LYS A 42 8.10 -9.70 -5.69
C LYS A 42 6.90 -8.82 -5.37
N MET A 43 6.96 -7.53 -5.67
CA MET A 43 5.82 -6.65 -5.49
C MET A 43 4.65 -7.02 -6.41
N ASN A 44 4.91 -7.44 -7.65
CA ASN A 44 3.87 -7.93 -8.56
C ASN A 44 3.36 -9.34 -8.20
N GLU A 45 4.14 -10.12 -7.47
CA GLU A 45 3.63 -11.35 -6.86
C GLU A 45 2.68 -11.02 -5.73
N VAL A 46 3.05 -10.13 -4.80
CA VAL A 46 2.26 -9.80 -3.61
C VAL A 46 1.00 -9.01 -4.00
N LEU A 47 1.16 -7.95 -4.77
CA LEU A 47 0.12 -7.05 -5.25
C LEU A 47 0.05 -7.12 -6.78
N LYS A 48 -1.02 -6.61 -7.38
CA LYS A 48 -1.13 -6.55 -8.84
C LYS A 48 -0.59 -5.21 -9.35
N TYR A 49 0.40 -5.23 -10.23
CA TYR A 49 0.85 -4.01 -10.90
C TYR A 49 -0.30 -3.36 -11.69
N GLN A 50 -0.42 -2.04 -11.59
CA GLN A 50 -1.47 -1.27 -12.24
C GLN A 50 -0.90 -0.30 -13.28
N SER A 51 0.05 0.56 -12.90
CA SER A 51 0.57 1.63 -13.74
C SER A 51 1.84 2.23 -13.14
N THR A 52 2.61 2.97 -13.94
CA THR A 52 3.66 3.88 -13.45
C THR A 52 3.14 5.32 -13.57
N LEU A 53 3.34 6.14 -12.55
CA LEU A 53 3.01 7.58 -12.56
C LEU A 53 4.08 8.37 -13.31
N ASP A 54 3.74 9.57 -13.78
CA ASP A 54 4.71 10.50 -14.41
C ASP A 54 5.87 10.87 -13.47
N SER A 55 5.66 10.76 -12.15
CA SER A 55 6.69 10.92 -11.10
C SER A 55 7.71 9.78 -11.07
N GLY A 56 7.52 8.71 -11.84
CA GLY A 56 8.35 7.51 -11.86
C GLY A 56 8.00 6.47 -10.79
N GLU A 57 6.90 6.65 -10.06
CA GLU A 57 6.44 5.72 -9.02
C GLU A 57 5.59 4.61 -9.63
N ASP A 58 5.86 3.36 -9.26
CA ASP A 58 5.06 2.22 -9.69
C ASP A 58 3.88 2.03 -8.74
N VAL A 59 2.67 1.94 -9.27
CA VAL A 59 1.44 1.71 -8.53
C VAL A 59 1.07 0.24 -8.59
N PHE A 60 0.96 -0.36 -7.41
CA PHE A 60 0.47 -1.71 -7.21
C PHE A 60 -0.86 -1.68 -6.45
N GLN A 61 -1.74 -2.63 -6.72
CA GLN A 61 -3.08 -2.67 -6.12
C GLN A 61 -3.38 -4.05 -5.53
N GLY A 62 -4.09 -4.07 -4.40
CA GLY A 62 -4.53 -5.31 -3.77
C GLY A 62 -5.67 -5.06 -2.79
N PHE A 63 -6.52 -6.08 -2.59
CA PHE A 63 -7.52 -6.03 -1.54
C PHE A 63 -6.84 -6.32 -0.21
N ASN A 64 -6.65 -5.29 0.60
CA ASN A 64 -6.04 -5.38 1.92
C ASN A 64 -7.05 -6.00 2.90
N GLU A 65 -6.74 -7.18 3.42
CA GLU A 65 -7.57 -7.91 4.39
C GLU A 65 -7.50 -7.33 5.80
N TYR A 66 -6.43 -6.61 6.15
CA TYR A 66 -6.35 -5.88 7.41
C TYR A 66 -7.38 -4.74 7.43
N GLU A 67 -7.52 -4.00 6.32
CA GLU A 67 -8.50 -2.90 6.21
C GLU A 67 -9.87 -3.30 5.64
N GLN A 68 -9.97 -4.49 5.03
CA GLN A 68 -11.12 -4.90 4.21
C GLN A 68 -11.41 -3.93 3.04
N LEU A 69 -10.35 -3.36 2.44
CA LEU A 69 -10.44 -2.35 1.39
C LEU A 69 -9.49 -2.61 0.23
N LEU A 70 -9.88 -2.17 -0.97
CA LEU A 70 -8.99 -2.16 -2.13
C LEU A 70 -8.07 -0.94 -2.05
N LEU A 71 -6.76 -1.18 -1.90
CA LEU A 71 -5.77 -0.12 -1.73
C LEU A 71 -4.79 -0.08 -2.91
N ALA A 72 -4.35 1.14 -3.22
CA ALA A 72 -3.30 1.42 -4.19
C ALA A 72 -2.03 1.87 -3.45
N TYR A 73 -0.94 1.19 -3.73
CA TYR A 73 0.37 1.36 -3.11
C TYR A 73 1.33 1.95 -4.13
N ARG A 74 1.77 3.18 -3.88
CA ARG A 74 2.82 3.84 -4.65
C ARG A 74 4.17 3.36 -4.14
N CYS A 75 4.93 2.73 -5.01
CA CYS A 75 6.19 2.07 -4.71
C CYS A 75 7.33 2.77 -5.43
N ARG A 76 8.45 2.97 -4.72
CA ARG A 76 9.70 3.46 -5.30
C ARG A 76 10.80 2.43 -5.09
N PHE A 77 11.47 2.11 -6.19
CA PHE A 77 12.61 1.20 -6.21
C PHE A 77 13.89 2.00 -6.40
N ASN A 78 14.99 1.51 -5.82
CA ASN A 78 16.28 2.17 -5.92
C ASN A 78 17.03 1.70 -7.16
N LYS A 79 18.27 2.15 -7.34
CA LYS A 79 19.12 1.76 -8.48
C LYS A 79 19.38 0.25 -8.60
N ASN A 80 19.21 -0.51 -7.52
CA ASN A 80 19.35 -1.97 -7.49
C ASN A 80 17.99 -2.67 -7.61
N GLU A 81 16.94 -1.93 -8.00
CA GLU A 81 15.55 -2.40 -8.12
C GLU A 81 14.92 -2.92 -6.82
N ILE A 82 15.48 -2.53 -5.66
CA ILE A 82 14.93 -2.89 -4.36
C ILE A 82 13.98 -1.78 -3.88
N LEU A 83 12.81 -2.18 -3.39
CA LEU A 83 11.79 -1.31 -2.82
C LEU A 83 12.39 -0.55 -1.64
N TRP A 84 12.51 0.77 -1.75
CA TRP A 84 13.00 1.61 -0.65
C TRP A 84 11.89 2.45 -0.03
N ASN A 85 10.74 2.59 -0.70
CA ASN A 85 9.59 3.32 -0.18
C ASN A 85 8.28 2.77 -0.72
N ILE A 86 7.29 2.68 0.16
CA ILE A 86 5.89 2.38 -0.15
C ILE A 86 5.00 3.39 0.56
N GLU A 87 4.05 3.96 -0.18
CA GLU A 87 3.09 4.96 0.29
C GLU A 87 1.69 4.58 -0.16
N PHE A 88 0.70 4.64 0.74
CA PHE A 88 -0.69 4.39 0.39
C PHE A 88 -1.63 5.26 1.22
N GLY A 89 -2.78 5.56 0.62
CA GLY A 89 -3.88 6.24 1.29
C GLY A 89 -4.77 5.24 2.03
N THR A 90 -5.26 5.62 3.21
CA THR A 90 -6.15 4.81 4.05
C THR A 90 -7.12 5.72 4.83
N PRO A 91 -8.41 5.36 4.94
CA PRO A 91 -9.32 6.06 5.85
C PRO A 91 -9.06 5.74 7.33
N TYR A 92 -8.19 4.77 7.64
CA TYR A 92 -7.90 4.28 8.99
C TYR A 92 -6.41 4.44 9.41
N PRO A 93 -5.76 5.60 9.17
CA PRO A 93 -4.33 5.78 9.45
C PRO A 93 -4.00 5.61 10.94
N PHE A 94 -4.92 6.01 11.83
CA PHE A 94 -4.75 5.86 13.27
C PHE A 94 -4.77 4.39 13.71
N GLY A 95 -5.39 3.48 12.94
CA GLY A 95 -5.33 2.04 13.19
C GLY A 95 -3.90 1.52 13.15
N TYR A 96 -3.12 1.93 12.16
CA TYR A 96 -1.69 1.59 12.06
C TYR A 96 -0.84 2.19 13.19
N HIS A 97 -1.24 3.34 13.76
CA HIS A 97 -0.59 3.88 14.95
C HIS A 97 -0.83 2.97 16.16
N LEU A 98 -2.06 2.50 16.34
CA LEU A 98 -2.41 1.57 17.41
C LEU A 98 -1.71 0.23 17.23
N ASP A 99 -1.66 -0.30 16.01
CA ASP A 99 -0.94 -1.53 15.68
C ASP A 99 0.54 -1.43 16.10
N LEU A 100 1.24 -0.37 15.67
CA LEU A 100 2.63 -0.14 16.06
C LEU A 100 2.84 -0.04 17.57
N THR A 101 1.97 0.70 18.27
CA THR A 101 2.18 1.02 19.69
C THR A 101 1.68 -0.06 20.64
N VAL A 102 0.53 -0.66 20.34
CA VAL A 102 -0.16 -1.63 21.20
C VAL A 102 0.26 -3.05 20.86
N GLU A 103 0.24 -3.43 19.58
CA GLU A 103 0.56 -4.81 19.17
C GLU A 103 2.07 -5.04 19.11
N HIS A 104 2.83 -4.06 18.65
CA HIS A 104 4.27 -4.19 18.44
C HIS A 104 5.14 -3.44 19.47
N GLY A 105 4.54 -2.64 20.36
CA GLY A 105 5.28 -1.91 21.40
C GLY A 105 6.26 -0.84 20.87
N VAL A 106 6.14 -0.46 19.60
CA VAL A 106 7.01 0.53 18.93
C VAL A 106 6.50 1.93 19.24
N LYS A 107 7.33 2.72 19.94
CA LYS A 107 6.99 4.09 20.32
C LYS A 107 7.35 5.08 19.20
N PRO A 108 6.50 6.09 18.95
CA PRO A 108 6.85 7.15 18.02
C PRO A 108 7.99 7.99 18.59
N TYR A 109 8.93 8.38 17.73
CA TYR A 109 10.00 9.32 18.08
C TYR A 109 9.61 10.77 17.77
N VAL A 110 8.60 10.97 16.91
CA VAL A 110 7.92 12.25 16.69
C VAL A 110 6.42 12.03 16.80
N LYS A 111 5.76 12.92 17.54
CA LYS A 111 4.30 13.05 17.61
C LYS A 111 3.96 14.52 17.51
N GLU A 112 3.18 14.89 16.51
CA GLU A 112 2.79 16.27 16.26
C GLU A 112 1.26 16.36 16.25
N ASN A 113 0.77 17.47 16.78
CA ASN A 113 -0.61 17.87 16.58
C ASN A 113 -0.60 19.25 15.92
N PRO A 114 -1.05 19.37 14.67
CA PRO A 114 -1.21 20.68 14.02
C PRO A 114 -2.40 21.49 14.60
N TYR A 115 -3.21 20.93 15.50
CA TYR A 115 -4.35 21.55 16.18
C TYR A 115 -4.29 21.34 17.71
N GLU A 116 -5.26 21.85 18.48
CA GLU A 116 -5.43 21.44 19.88
C GLU A 116 -6.17 20.08 19.90
N GLY A 117 -5.62 19.06 20.61
CA GLY A 117 -6.24 17.71 20.69
C GLY A 117 -5.25 16.54 20.63
N LEU A 118 -5.69 15.40 20.07
CA LEU A 118 -4.86 14.20 19.87
C LEU A 118 -3.84 14.39 18.73
N PRO A 119 -2.60 13.88 18.86
CA PRO A 119 -1.63 13.90 17.76
C PRO A 119 -2.18 13.24 16.50
N THR A 120 -1.94 13.86 15.35
CA THR A 120 -2.41 13.38 14.04
C THR A 120 -1.26 13.08 13.08
N PHE A 121 -0.03 13.27 13.52
CA PHE A 121 1.16 12.96 12.75
C PHE A 121 2.18 12.24 13.63
N PHE A 122 2.69 11.11 13.13
CA PHE A 122 3.58 10.24 13.87
C PHE A 122 4.75 9.78 13.00
N LYS A 123 5.95 9.72 13.59
CA LYS A 123 7.10 9.03 12.99
C LYS A 123 7.66 7.97 13.91
N TYR A 124 8.00 6.83 13.33
CA TYR A 124 8.57 5.67 14.01
C TYR A 124 9.87 5.25 13.34
N LYS A 125 10.74 4.62 14.14
CA LYS A 125 11.83 3.80 13.64
C LYS A 125 11.57 2.36 14.07
N TRP A 126 11.58 1.44 13.11
CA TRP A 126 11.41 0.02 13.38
C TRP A 126 12.29 -0.82 12.47
N ASP A 127 13.23 -1.57 13.04
CA ASP A 127 14.17 -2.44 12.32
C ASP A 127 14.88 -1.76 11.13
N GLY A 128 15.33 -0.52 11.33
CA GLY A 128 16.00 0.27 10.29
C GLY A 128 15.07 0.85 9.21
N ARG A 129 13.74 0.77 9.39
CA ARG A 129 12.75 1.45 8.55
C ARG A 129 12.22 2.67 9.28
N GLU A 130 11.87 3.67 8.50
CA GLU A 130 11.10 4.82 8.95
C GLU A 130 9.64 4.63 8.51
N ILE A 131 8.72 4.79 9.46
CA ILE A 131 7.28 4.73 9.22
C ILE A 131 6.69 6.08 9.59
N ILE A 132 5.92 6.66 8.68
CA ILE A 132 5.20 7.91 8.87
C ILE A 132 3.71 7.63 8.74
N ILE A 133 2.95 8.08 9.73
CA ILE A 133 1.49 8.01 9.74
C ILE A 133 0.98 9.45 9.83
N ASP A 134 0.34 9.91 8.77
CA ASP A 134 -0.29 11.22 8.69
C ASP A 134 -1.81 11.03 8.65
N CYS A 135 -2.46 11.23 9.79
CA CYS A 135 -3.90 11.07 9.93
C CYS A 135 -4.69 12.18 9.23
N MET A 136 -4.10 13.37 9.06
CA MET A 136 -4.73 14.49 8.36
C MET A 136 -4.77 14.23 6.86
N LYS A 137 -3.66 13.70 6.31
CA LYS A 137 -3.56 13.32 4.90
C LYS A 137 -4.05 11.90 4.62
N GLN A 138 -4.49 11.17 5.64
CA GLN A 138 -4.96 9.80 5.49
C GLN A 138 -3.93 8.91 4.78
N THR A 139 -2.65 9.05 5.15
CA THR A 139 -1.54 8.43 4.43
C THR A 139 -0.61 7.70 5.39
N VAL A 140 -0.14 6.52 4.95
CA VAL A 140 0.92 5.77 5.61
C VAL A 140 2.08 5.60 4.64
N ILE A 141 3.29 5.86 5.13
CA ILE A 141 4.54 5.74 4.38
C ILE A 141 5.47 4.83 5.16
N VAL A 142 6.04 3.83 4.49
CA VAL A 142 7.12 3.00 5.02
C VAL A 142 8.33 3.12 4.11
N SER A 143 9.49 3.42 4.67
CA SER A 143 10.69 3.65 3.88
C SER A 143 11.96 3.13 4.55
N LYS A 144 13.00 2.89 3.75
CA LYS A 144 14.36 2.60 4.20
C LYS A 144 15.23 3.81 3.86
N PRO A 145 15.53 4.69 4.85
CA PRO A 145 16.16 6.00 4.59
C PRO A 145 17.48 5.93 3.81
N ASP A 146 18.31 4.94 4.10
CA ASP A 146 19.66 4.79 3.50
C ASP A 146 19.66 4.09 2.13
N ALA A 147 18.48 3.76 1.60
CA ALA A 147 18.33 2.98 0.36
C ALA A 147 17.85 3.79 -0.84
N ARG A 148 17.78 5.13 -0.74
CA ARG A 148 17.39 6.05 -1.82
C ARG A 148 18.35 6.01 -3.01
#